data_AF-A0A1J3FFP2-F1
#
_entry.id   AF-A0A1J3FFP2-F1
#
_cell.length_a   1.000
_cell.length_b   1.000
_cell.length_c   1.000
_cell.angle_alpha   90.00
_cell.angle_beta   90.00
_cell.angle_gamma   90.00
#
_symmetry.space_group_name_H-M   'P 1'
#
loop_
_entity.id
_entity.type
_entity.pdbx_description
1 polymer ?
#
loop_
_entity_poly.entity_id
_entity_poly.type
_entity_poly.pdbx_seq_one_letter_code
_entity_poly.pdbx_strand_id
1 'polypeptide(L)'
;VDGYYCHFNRNGPVLSLQVISPPHKSLSPPLHIILVQRMEGLVSLQPLPSSAIQRRLSPFNLQRLTRSSSCAPLRAQQSGITEGSDSVSSALEGKVSDLKINEPKVNMYQNEVVDSQGIKIRRRPPTGPPLHYVGPFEFRLQNEGNTPRNILEEIVWHKDKEVSQMKEKRPLYTLKKALDNVPPPRDFVGALKSAHQRTGLPGLIAEVKKASPSRGILREDFDPVEIAQSYEKGGAACLSVLTDEKYFKGSFENLQAISEAGVKCPLLCKEFIVEAWQIYYARSKGADAILLIASVLPDLDIKYMIKICKILGMATLVEVHDEREMDRVLAIEGVDLIGINNRNLETFEVDIGITKKLLEGERGEMIRQKDILVVGESGLFTPEDIAFVQEAGVKAVLVGESLVKQSDPGKGISALFGRDIAE
;
A
#
# COMPACT_ATOMS: atom_id res chain seq x y z
N VAL A 1 6.99 32.27 -38.34
CA VAL A 1 6.28 33.52 -38.68
C VAL A 1 5.17 33.66 -37.66
N ASP A 2 5.48 34.37 -36.58
CA ASP A 2 4.59 34.93 -35.53
C ASP A 2 5.53 35.24 -34.36
N GLY A 3 5.68 36.53 -34.03
CA GLY A 3 6.80 37.11 -33.25
C GLY A 3 6.88 36.70 -31.77
N TYR A 4 7.13 35.41 -31.51
CA TYR A 4 7.49 34.88 -30.19
C TYR A 4 9.00 35.00 -29.98
N TYR A 5 9.41 35.56 -28.83
CA TYR A 5 10.82 35.65 -28.44
C TYR A 5 11.16 34.50 -27.49
N CYS A 6 12.28 33.83 -27.77
CA CYS A 6 12.82 32.73 -26.97
C CYS A 6 13.95 33.24 -26.09
N HIS A 7 13.75 33.25 -24.77
CA HIS A 7 14.84 33.50 -23.83
C HIS A 7 15.40 32.17 -23.32
N PHE A 8 16.70 31.97 -23.54
CA PHE A 8 17.44 30.83 -23.00
C PHE A 8 18.18 31.27 -21.73
N ASN A 9 17.95 30.60 -20.62
CA ASN A 9 18.72 30.80 -19.40
C ASN A 9 19.44 29.50 -19.02
N ARG A 10 20.74 29.57 -18.72
CA ARG A 10 21.59 28.40 -18.49
C ARG A 10 22.12 28.44 -17.06
N ASN A 11 21.54 27.62 -16.19
CA ASN A 11 22.00 27.39 -14.81
C ASN A 11 22.32 25.90 -14.65
N GLY A 12 23.59 25.52 -14.81
CA GLY A 12 24.03 24.12 -14.68
C GLY A 12 23.55 23.22 -15.84
N PRO A 13 23.25 21.92 -15.60
CA PRO A 13 22.83 20.96 -16.64
C PRO A 13 21.40 21.20 -17.18
N VAL A 14 20.74 22.25 -16.71
CA VAL A 14 19.35 22.59 -17.04
C VAL A 14 19.34 23.82 -17.95
N LEU A 15 18.67 23.69 -19.09
CA LEU A 15 18.41 24.79 -20.01
C LEU A 15 16.92 25.14 -19.90
N SER A 16 16.59 26.36 -19.50
CA SER A 16 15.20 26.82 -19.45
C SER A 16 14.89 27.68 -20.68
N LEU A 17 13.78 27.36 -21.35
CA LEU A 17 13.25 28.12 -22.47
C LEU A 17 11.95 28.80 -22.02
N GLN A 18 11.93 30.12 -22.08
CA GLN A 18 10.73 30.92 -21.85
C GLN A 18 10.25 31.49 -23.17
N VAL A 19 9.02 31.14 -23.56
CA VAL A 19 8.39 31.65 -24.79
C VAL A 19 7.53 32.84 -24.40
N ILE A 20 7.90 34.04 -24.87
CA ILE A 20 7.22 35.29 -24.54
C ILE A 20 6.33 35.71 -25.71
N SER A 21 5.05 35.96 -25.42
CA SER A 21 4.05 36.48 -26.36
C SER A 21 4.28 37.97 -26.65
N PRO A 22 4.04 38.46 -27.88
CA PRO A 22 4.10 39.89 -28.17
C PRO A 22 2.97 40.67 -27.45
N PRO A 23 3.18 41.97 -27.15
CA PRO A 23 2.38 42.75 -26.19
C PRO A 23 0.91 43.03 -26.58
N HIS A 24 0.39 42.46 -27.66
CA HIS A 24 -0.98 42.72 -28.15
C HIS A 24 -1.89 41.48 -28.30
N LYS A 25 -1.55 40.34 -27.69
CA LYS A 25 -2.49 39.22 -27.55
C LYS A 25 -2.43 38.68 -26.12
N SER A 26 -3.43 39.01 -25.31
CA SER A 26 -3.67 38.37 -24.01
C SER A 26 -4.55 37.13 -24.18
N LEU A 27 -4.45 36.21 -23.20
CA LEU A 27 -5.18 34.95 -22.99
C LEU A 27 -4.45 33.65 -23.36
N SER A 28 -3.23 33.47 -22.85
CA SER A 28 -2.75 32.14 -22.42
C SER A 28 -1.61 32.30 -21.42
N PRO A 29 -1.58 31.52 -20.31
CA PRO A 29 -0.48 31.57 -19.35
C PRO A 29 0.85 31.19 -20.03
N PRO A 30 2.00 31.68 -19.52
CA PRO A 30 3.29 31.38 -20.10
C PRO A 30 3.58 29.87 -20.06
N LEU A 31 3.84 29.27 -21.22
CA LEU A 31 4.34 27.90 -21.32
C LEU A 31 5.79 27.85 -20.82
N HIS A 32 6.04 27.12 -19.74
CA HIS A 32 7.39 26.83 -19.27
C HIS A 32 7.88 25.51 -19.85
N ILE A 33 8.95 25.58 -20.64
CA ILE A 33 9.60 24.41 -21.23
C ILE A 33 10.94 24.22 -20.52
N ILE A 34 11.12 23.06 -19.87
CA ILE A 34 12.36 22.66 -19.22
C ILE A 34 13.05 21.62 -20.11
N LEU A 35 14.27 21.92 -20.56
CA LEU A 35 15.14 20.99 -21.29
C LEU A 35 16.16 20.39 -20.31
N VAL A 36 16.16 19.06 -20.19
CA VAL A 36 17.17 18.32 -19.41
C VAL A 36 18.03 17.51 -20.37
N GLN A 37 19.34 17.75 -20.37
CA GLN A 37 20.30 17.00 -21.18
C GLN A 37 20.66 15.69 -20.47
N ARG A 38 20.55 14.57 -21.17
CA ARG A 38 21.00 13.27 -20.68
C ARG A 38 22.54 13.24 -20.70
N MET A 39 23.19 13.08 -19.55
CA MET A 39 24.60 12.70 -19.50
C MET A 39 24.68 11.18 -19.63
N GLU A 40 24.95 10.70 -20.84
CA GLU A 40 25.31 9.29 -21.03
C GLU A 40 26.74 9.09 -20.50
N GLY A 41 26.85 8.37 -19.39
CA GLY A 41 28.14 7.92 -18.87
C GLY A 41 28.74 6.90 -19.81
N LEU A 42 29.68 7.34 -20.67
CA LEU A 42 30.63 6.46 -21.33
C LEU A 42 31.52 5.84 -20.25
N VAL A 43 31.19 4.62 -19.83
CA VAL A 43 32.16 3.75 -19.16
C VAL A 43 33.16 3.32 -20.22
N SER A 44 34.29 4.03 -20.28
CA SER A 44 35.48 3.60 -21.01
C SER A 44 36.02 2.34 -20.35
N LEU A 45 35.92 1.20 -21.04
CA LEU A 45 36.65 -0.02 -20.71
C LEU A 45 38.14 0.25 -20.93
N GLN A 46 38.87 0.60 -19.86
CA GLN A 46 40.33 0.51 -19.87
C GLN A 46 40.76 -0.93 -19.56
N PRO A 47 41.67 -1.53 -20.34
CA PRO A 47 42.24 -2.82 -19.99
C PRO A 47 43.23 -2.65 -18.82
N LEU A 48 43.06 -3.46 -17.78
CA LEU A 48 44.00 -3.56 -16.66
C LEU A 48 45.36 -4.07 -17.15
N PRO A 49 46.49 -3.49 -16.72
CA PRO A 49 47.80 -4.04 -17.03
C PRO A 49 48.09 -5.27 -16.16
N SER A 50 48.66 -6.29 -16.81
CA SER A 50 49.21 -7.48 -16.17
C SER A 50 50.35 -7.12 -15.23
N SER A 51 50.24 -7.48 -13.96
CA SER A 51 51.42 -7.69 -13.11
C SER A 51 51.24 -8.90 -12.20
N ALA A 52 52.27 -9.73 -12.27
CA ALA A 52 52.47 -11.01 -11.60
C ALA A 52 52.26 -10.97 -10.07
N ILE A 53 51.57 -11.98 -9.56
CA ILE A 53 51.85 -12.52 -8.22
C ILE A 53 52.00 -14.04 -8.33
N GLN A 54 53.22 -14.47 -8.06
CA GLN A 54 53.68 -15.85 -8.01
C GLN A 54 53.59 -16.35 -6.55
N ARG A 55 53.36 -17.67 -6.38
CA ARG A 55 53.58 -18.52 -5.17
C ARG A 55 52.43 -18.51 -4.14
N ARG A 56 51.96 -19.63 -3.58
CA ARG A 56 52.46 -21.01 -3.39
C ARG A 56 51.25 -21.95 -3.21
N LEU A 57 51.34 -23.16 -3.77
CA LEU A 57 50.48 -24.31 -3.44
C LEU A 57 51.15 -25.16 -2.36
N SER A 58 50.35 -25.67 -1.42
CA SER A 58 50.57 -26.97 -0.78
C SER A 58 49.22 -27.65 -0.46
N PRO A 59 49.12 -28.99 -0.54
CA PRO A 59 47.83 -29.71 -0.46
C PRO A 59 47.66 -30.45 0.88
N PHE A 60 46.43 -30.62 1.38
CA PHE A 60 46.15 -31.64 2.41
C PHE A 60 44.73 -32.24 2.31
N ASN A 61 44.74 -33.52 1.93
CA ASN A 61 43.94 -34.70 2.29
C ASN A 61 42.47 -34.64 2.76
N LEU A 62 41.67 -35.40 1.99
CA LEU A 62 40.69 -36.44 2.38
C LEU A 62 40.58 -36.76 3.88
N GLN A 63 39.33 -36.76 4.38
CA GLN A 63 38.85 -37.88 5.19
C GLN A 63 37.34 -38.11 5.04
N ARG A 64 37.03 -39.40 5.01
CA ARG A 64 35.80 -40.11 4.69
C ARG A 64 35.03 -40.35 5.99
N LEU A 65 33.73 -40.07 6.04
CA LEU A 65 32.84 -40.69 7.03
C LEU A 65 31.53 -41.12 6.37
N THR A 66 31.44 -42.42 6.21
CA THR A 66 30.25 -43.21 5.90
C THR A 66 29.34 -43.28 7.12
N ARG A 67 28.02 -43.16 6.94
CA ARG A 67 27.04 -43.96 7.70
C ARG A 67 25.75 -44.13 6.90
N SER A 68 25.39 -45.40 6.80
CA SER A 68 24.22 -46.01 6.19
C SER A 68 22.98 -45.88 7.06
N SER A 69 21.81 -45.73 6.44
CA SER A 69 20.59 -46.42 6.87
C SER A 69 19.53 -46.38 5.78
N SER A 70 19.14 -47.59 5.40
CA SER A 70 18.13 -48.00 4.42
C SER A 70 16.69 -47.71 4.85
N CYS A 71 15.81 -47.43 3.89
CA CYS A 71 14.49 -48.06 3.83
C CYS A 71 13.93 -48.00 2.40
N ALA A 72 13.49 -49.16 1.88
CA ALA A 72 12.96 -49.36 0.54
C ALA A 72 11.44 -49.12 0.47
N PRO A 73 10.85 -48.88 -0.73
CA PRO A 73 9.42 -48.64 -0.90
C PRO A 73 8.63 -49.93 -1.18
N LEU A 74 7.39 -49.98 -0.69
CA LEU A 74 6.42 -51.04 -1.00
C LEU A 74 5.66 -50.69 -2.30
N ARG A 75 5.54 -51.70 -3.18
CA ARG A 75 4.81 -51.72 -4.45
C ARG A 75 3.76 -52.83 -4.38
N ALA A 76 2.53 -52.57 -4.82
CA ALA A 76 1.55 -53.57 -5.29
C ALA A 76 0.67 -52.87 -6.37
N GLN A 77 0.90 -53.16 -7.66
CA GLN A 77 0.11 -54.07 -8.54
C GLN A 77 -1.32 -53.56 -8.79
N GLN A 78 -1.65 -52.86 -9.90
CA GLN A 78 -1.79 -53.22 -11.33
C GLN A 78 -2.92 -54.22 -11.71
N SER A 79 -3.91 -53.70 -12.42
CA SER A 79 -4.67 -54.30 -13.54
C SER A 79 -5.29 -53.10 -14.31
N GLY A 80 -4.96 -52.74 -15.55
CA GLY A 80 -4.70 -53.53 -16.77
C GLY A 80 -6.01 -53.60 -17.58
N ILE A 81 -6.20 -52.76 -18.60
CA ILE A 81 -6.41 -53.07 -20.05
C ILE A 81 -6.96 -51.74 -20.65
N THR A 82 -6.59 -51.13 -21.79
CA THR A 82 -5.85 -51.50 -23.02
C THR A 82 -5.32 -50.22 -23.69
N GLU A 83 -4.29 -50.40 -24.52
CA GLU A 83 -3.58 -49.40 -25.32
C GLU A 83 -4.40 -48.78 -26.45
N GLY A 84 -4.00 -47.57 -26.82
CA GLY A 84 -4.45 -46.81 -27.99
C GLY A 84 -3.61 -45.54 -28.13
N SER A 85 -2.34 -45.72 -28.49
CA SER A 85 -1.47 -44.64 -28.93
C SER A 85 -1.92 -44.16 -30.31
N ASP A 86 -2.17 -42.86 -30.46
CA ASP A 86 -1.78 -42.11 -31.66
C ASP A 86 -1.91 -40.58 -31.43
N SER A 87 -0.75 -39.92 -31.51
CA SER A 87 -0.52 -38.54 -31.95
C SER A 87 -1.65 -37.50 -31.81
N VAL A 88 -1.70 -36.78 -30.68
CA VAL A 88 -2.26 -35.40 -30.64
C VAL A 88 -1.43 -34.53 -29.68
N SER A 89 -0.15 -34.32 -29.97
CA SER A 89 0.70 -33.40 -29.19
C SER A 89 1.33 -32.28 -30.02
N SER A 90 0.73 -31.88 -31.14
CA SER A 90 1.28 -30.80 -31.98
C SER A 90 0.25 -29.79 -32.50
N ALA A 91 -0.95 -29.72 -31.91
CA ALA A 91 -2.03 -28.85 -32.41
C ALA A 91 -2.50 -27.74 -31.44
N LEU A 92 -1.86 -27.58 -30.27
CA LEU A 92 -2.25 -26.56 -29.28
C LEU A 92 -1.15 -25.54 -28.93
N GLU A 93 0.04 -25.63 -29.56
CA GLU A 93 1.11 -24.64 -29.41
C GLU A 93 1.07 -23.50 -30.46
N GLY A 94 0.00 -23.41 -31.26
CA GLY A 94 -0.07 -22.50 -32.41
C GLY A 94 -1.06 -21.32 -32.34
N LYS A 95 -1.66 -21.00 -31.19
CA LYS A 95 -2.69 -19.93 -31.10
C LYS A 95 -2.69 -19.09 -29.80
N VAL A 96 -1.51 -18.76 -29.26
CA VAL A 96 -1.39 -17.78 -28.14
C VAL A 96 -0.57 -16.54 -28.54
N SER A 97 -0.48 -16.23 -29.83
CA SER A 97 0.43 -15.18 -30.32
C SER A 97 -0.24 -14.04 -31.10
N ASP A 98 -1.52 -13.71 -30.90
CA ASP A 98 -2.12 -12.53 -31.53
C ASP A 98 -3.39 -11.99 -30.84
N LEU A 99 -3.33 -11.75 -29.53
CA LEU A 99 -4.20 -10.76 -28.91
C LEU A 99 -3.37 -9.54 -28.54
N LYS A 100 -3.15 -8.66 -29.53
CA LYS A 100 -2.69 -7.29 -29.26
C LYS A 100 -3.79 -6.57 -28.48
N ILE A 101 -3.72 -6.67 -27.15
CA ILE A 101 -4.53 -5.86 -26.25
C ILE A 101 -4.18 -4.41 -26.55
N ASN A 102 -5.16 -3.67 -27.07
CA ASN A 102 -4.98 -2.28 -27.43
C ASN A 102 -5.02 -1.47 -26.12
N GLU A 103 -3.88 -1.34 -25.44
CA GLU A 103 -3.70 -0.61 -24.18
C GLU A 103 -4.45 0.73 -24.09
N PRO A 104 -4.48 1.60 -25.13
CA PRO A 104 -5.25 2.84 -25.07
C PRO A 104 -6.76 2.60 -24.95
N LYS A 105 -7.32 1.56 -25.59
CA LYS A 105 -8.74 1.23 -25.44
C LYS A 105 -9.06 0.71 -24.04
N VAL A 106 -8.20 -0.15 -23.48
CA VAL A 106 -8.37 -0.66 -22.11
C VAL A 106 -8.32 0.47 -21.08
N ASN A 107 -7.38 1.40 -21.23
CA ASN A 107 -7.28 2.57 -20.36
C ASN A 107 -8.51 3.49 -20.46
N MET A 108 -9.10 3.66 -21.66
CA MET A 108 -10.33 4.45 -21.82
C MET A 108 -11.52 3.82 -21.08
N TYR A 109 -11.76 2.51 -21.24
CA TYR A 109 -12.85 1.83 -20.51
C TYR A 109 -12.64 1.83 -19.00
N GLN A 110 -11.39 1.73 -18.54
CA GLN A 110 -11.07 1.76 -17.13
C GLN A 110 -11.33 3.14 -16.51
N ASN A 111 -11.05 4.23 -17.25
CA ASN A 111 -11.37 5.59 -16.82
C ASN A 111 -12.89 5.83 -16.75
N GLU A 112 -13.67 5.33 -17.71
CA GLU A 112 -15.13 5.44 -17.68
C GLU A 112 -15.76 4.75 -16.46
N VAL A 113 -15.25 3.57 -16.08
CA VAL A 113 -15.70 2.86 -14.86
C VAL A 113 -15.35 3.65 -13.61
N VAL A 114 -14.12 4.17 -13.52
CA VAL A 114 -13.65 5.01 -12.40
C VAL A 114 -14.53 6.25 -12.24
N ASP A 115 -14.85 6.93 -13.35
CA ASP A 115 -15.69 8.13 -13.37
C ASP A 115 -17.14 7.80 -12.95
N SER A 116 -17.70 6.69 -13.44
CA SER A 116 -19.04 6.22 -13.03
C SER A 116 -19.12 5.89 -11.54
N GLN A 117 -18.02 5.44 -10.94
CA GLN A 117 -17.88 5.18 -9.51
C GLN A 117 -17.54 6.44 -8.70
N GLY A 118 -17.21 7.56 -9.36
CA GLY A 118 -16.91 8.83 -8.71
C GLY A 118 -15.58 8.86 -8.01
N ILE A 119 -14.69 7.95 -8.37
CA ILE A 119 -13.34 7.87 -7.82
C ILE A 119 -12.59 9.09 -8.33
N LYS A 120 -12.36 10.03 -7.42
CA LYS A 120 -11.69 11.28 -7.78
C LYS A 120 -10.18 11.10 -7.85
N ILE A 121 -9.57 10.16 -7.12
CA ILE A 121 -8.11 10.05 -7.05
C ILE A 121 -7.58 9.26 -8.24
N ARG A 122 -6.78 9.92 -9.09
CA ARG A 122 -6.14 9.26 -10.22
C ARG A 122 -4.96 8.45 -9.75
N ARG A 123 -4.83 7.22 -10.23
CA ARG A 123 -3.68 6.36 -9.89
C ARG A 123 -2.43 6.65 -10.69
N ARG A 124 -2.57 7.26 -11.87
CA ARG A 124 -1.49 7.65 -12.77
C ARG A 124 -1.79 8.99 -13.44
N PRO A 125 -0.77 9.70 -13.95
CA PRO A 125 -0.98 10.87 -14.80
C PRO A 125 -1.85 10.50 -16.03
N PRO A 126 -2.83 11.32 -16.43
CA PRO A 126 -3.76 11.01 -17.53
C PRO A 126 -3.08 10.78 -18.89
N THR A 127 -1.90 11.37 -19.11
CA THR A 127 -1.17 11.23 -20.39
C THR A 127 0.07 10.35 -20.25
N GLY A 128 0.16 9.54 -19.18
CA GLY A 128 1.39 8.87 -18.79
C GLY A 128 2.48 9.88 -18.37
N PRO A 129 3.67 9.43 -17.93
CA PRO A 129 4.82 10.33 -17.91
C PRO A 129 5.10 10.73 -19.37
N PRO A 130 4.99 12.01 -19.78
CA PRO A 130 5.21 12.37 -21.18
C PRO A 130 6.67 12.07 -21.53
N LEU A 131 6.87 11.16 -22.49
CA LEU A 131 8.16 10.91 -23.13
C LEU A 131 8.01 11.31 -24.59
N HIS A 132 8.25 12.59 -24.88
CA HIS A 132 8.47 13.03 -26.24
C HIS A 132 9.98 13.08 -26.49
N TYR A 133 10.46 12.08 -27.23
CA TYR A 133 11.85 12.05 -27.70
C TYR A 133 12.00 12.98 -28.89
N VAL A 134 12.89 13.95 -28.79
CA VAL A 134 13.32 14.79 -29.93
C VAL A 134 14.84 14.77 -29.97
N GLY A 135 15.41 13.74 -30.59
CA GLY A 135 16.85 13.50 -30.60
C GLY A 135 17.39 13.13 -29.21
N PRO A 136 18.52 13.70 -28.73
CA PRO A 136 19.10 13.37 -27.42
C PRO A 136 18.39 14.02 -26.22
N PHE A 137 17.26 14.70 -26.46
CA PHE A 137 16.52 15.45 -25.44
C PHE A 137 15.19 14.79 -25.13
N GLU A 138 14.85 14.76 -23.84
CA GLU A 138 13.54 14.38 -23.34
C GLU A 138 12.72 15.66 -23.10
N PHE A 139 11.54 15.76 -23.72
CA PHE A 139 10.60 16.85 -23.49
C PHE A 139 9.42 16.39 -22.63
N ARG A 140 9.10 17.17 -21.59
CA ARG A 140 7.90 17.01 -20.78
C ARG A 140 7.04 18.25 -20.90
N LEU A 141 5.83 18.10 -21.45
CA LEU A 141 4.79 19.14 -21.36
C LEU A 141 4.21 19.11 -19.94
N GLN A 142 4.53 20.15 -19.15
CA GLN A 142 3.81 20.41 -17.91
C GLN A 142 2.47 21.07 -18.27
N ASN A 143 1.41 20.28 -18.28
CA ASN A 143 0.04 20.78 -18.32
C ASN A 143 -0.60 20.56 -16.95
N GLU A 144 -1.55 21.40 -16.54
CA GLU A 144 -2.28 21.26 -15.25
C GLU A 144 -2.91 19.86 -15.07
N GLY A 145 -3.25 19.18 -16.17
CA GLY A 145 -3.74 17.80 -16.15
C GLY A 145 -2.70 16.76 -15.68
N ASN A 146 -1.40 17.05 -15.74
CA ASN A 146 -0.29 16.16 -15.39
C ASN A 146 0.35 16.47 -14.02
N THR A 147 -0.28 17.33 -13.22
CA THR A 147 0.09 17.54 -11.82
C THR A 147 -0.92 16.87 -10.90
N PRO A 148 -0.48 16.29 -9.76
CA PRO A 148 -1.40 15.79 -8.75
C PRO A 148 -2.31 16.92 -8.27
N ARG A 149 -3.62 16.64 -8.13
CA ARG A 149 -4.59 17.64 -7.67
C ARG A 149 -4.63 17.81 -6.15
N ASN A 150 -4.21 16.78 -5.42
CA ASN A 150 -4.14 16.77 -3.97
C ASN A 150 -2.99 15.85 -3.51
N ILE A 151 -2.70 15.87 -2.21
CA ILE A 151 -1.60 15.08 -1.63
C ILE A 151 -1.81 13.58 -1.81
N LEU A 152 -3.05 13.09 -1.72
CA LEU A 152 -3.34 11.66 -1.84
C LEU A 152 -3.02 11.18 -3.26
N GLU A 153 -3.40 11.97 -4.27
CA GLU A 153 -3.07 11.69 -5.66
C GLU A 153 -1.54 11.70 -5.88
N GLU A 154 -0.81 12.61 -5.26
CA GLU A 154 0.66 12.63 -5.31
C GLU A 154 1.28 11.36 -4.70
N ILE A 155 0.79 10.96 -3.53
CA ILE A 155 1.23 9.75 -2.82
C ILE A 155 0.98 8.52 -3.70
N VAL A 156 -0.23 8.38 -4.24
CA VAL A 156 -0.60 7.23 -5.08
C VAL A 156 0.25 7.16 -6.34
N TRP A 157 0.54 8.29 -7.00
CA TRP A 157 1.41 8.32 -8.18
C TRP A 157 2.85 7.94 -7.86
N HIS A 158 3.35 8.36 -6.69
CA HIS A 158 4.65 7.92 -6.21
C HIS A 158 4.66 6.41 -5.93
N LYS A 159 3.61 5.91 -5.28
CA LYS A 159 3.47 4.51 -4.90
C LYS A 159 3.45 3.58 -6.12
N ASP A 160 2.77 3.96 -7.20
CA ASP A 160 2.74 3.17 -8.44
C ASP A 160 4.16 2.95 -9.02
N LYS A 161 5.01 4.00 -8.97
CA LYS A 161 6.42 3.91 -9.39
C LYS A 161 7.26 3.07 -8.44
N GLU A 162 7.11 3.30 -7.14
CA GLU A 162 7.82 2.56 -6.09
C GLU A 162 7.52 1.06 -6.18
N VAL A 163 6.23 0.69 -6.24
CA VAL A 163 5.79 -0.70 -6.33
C VAL A 163 6.30 -1.35 -7.61
N SER A 164 6.33 -0.64 -8.73
CA SER A 164 6.92 -1.16 -9.98
C SER A 164 8.40 -1.52 -9.80
N GLN A 165 9.20 -0.65 -9.17
CA GLN A 165 10.61 -0.91 -8.90
C GLN A 165 10.81 -2.05 -7.89
N MET A 166 9.96 -2.15 -6.87
CA MET A 166 10.01 -3.25 -5.90
C MET A 166 9.65 -4.60 -6.54
N LYS A 167 8.66 -4.62 -7.45
CA LYS A 167 8.26 -5.81 -8.22
C LYS A 167 9.40 -6.34 -9.09
N GLU A 168 10.15 -5.45 -9.74
CA GLU A 168 11.33 -5.82 -10.54
C GLU A 168 12.41 -6.47 -9.67
N LYS A 169 12.68 -5.91 -8.49
CA LYS A 169 13.67 -6.45 -7.54
C LYS A 169 13.20 -7.75 -6.88
N ARG A 170 11.89 -7.89 -6.65
CA ARG A 170 11.29 -9.03 -5.95
C ARG A 170 9.99 -9.48 -6.63
N PRO A 171 10.09 -10.31 -7.67
CA PRO A 171 8.93 -10.76 -8.43
C PRO A 171 7.94 -11.59 -7.60
N LEU A 172 6.67 -11.58 -7.97
CA LEU A 172 5.59 -12.22 -7.19
C LEU A 172 5.83 -13.70 -6.86
N TYR A 173 6.43 -14.48 -7.78
CA TYR A 173 6.72 -15.90 -7.54
C TYR A 173 7.69 -16.10 -6.36
N THR A 174 8.64 -15.19 -6.16
CA THR A 174 9.57 -15.21 -5.02
C THR A 174 8.84 -14.94 -3.70
N LEU A 175 7.89 -14.02 -3.69
CA LEU A 175 7.07 -13.72 -2.52
C LEU A 175 6.19 -14.91 -2.14
N LYS A 176 5.51 -15.52 -3.12
CA LYS A 176 4.67 -16.69 -2.87
C LYS A 176 5.44 -17.82 -2.21
N LYS A 177 6.67 -18.08 -2.66
CA LYS A 177 7.55 -19.09 -2.03
C LYS A 177 7.99 -18.70 -0.62
N ALA A 178 8.18 -17.40 -0.35
CA ALA A 178 8.52 -16.94 0.99
C ALA A 178 7.35 -17.11 1.99
N LEU A 179 6.10 -17.04 1.51
CA LEU A 179 4.91 -17.22 2.34
C LEU A 179 4.77 -18.61 2.95
N ASP A 180 5.37 -19.65 2.36
CA ASP A 180 5.33 -21.02 2.88
C ASP A 180 5.93 -21.13 4.30
N ASN A 181 6.80 -20.19 4.67
CA ASN A 181 7.46 -20.15 5.99
C ASN A 181 6.86 -19.09 6.93
N VAL A 182 5.84 -18.36 6.50
CA VAL A 182 5.21 -17.31 7.31
C VAL A 182 4.15 -17.95 8.19
N PRO A 183 4.13 -17.67 9.51
CA PRO A 183 3.06 -18.15 10.39
C PRO A 183 1.68 -17.76 9.89
N PRO A 184 0.61 -18.48 10.26
CA PRO A 184 -0.76 -18.05 9.96
C PRO A 184 -1.04 -16.63 10.48
N PRO A 185 -1.88 -15.84 9.78
CA PRO A 185 -2.33 -14.55 10.28
C PRO A 185 -3.09 -14.68 11.59
N ARG A 186 -2.94 -13.68 12.44
CA ARG A 186 -3.71 -13.53 13.67
C ARG A 186 -5.09 -12.97 13.34
N ASP A 187 -6.10 -13.32 14.13
CA ASP A 187 -7.48 -12.89 13.88
C ASP A 187 -7.68 -11.41 14.24
N PHE A 188 -7.46 -10.53 13.27
CA PHE A 188 -7.58 -9.07 13.42
C PHE A 188 -9.00 -8.63 13.80
N VAL A 189 -10.02 -9.13 13.10
CA VAL A 189 -11.42 -8.76 13.36
C VAL A 189 -11.91 -9.36 14.68
N GLY A 190 -11.54 -10.63 14.97
CA GLY A 190 -11.85 -11.28 16.23
C GLY A 190 -11.24 -10.59 17.43
N ALA A 191 -10.01 -10.07 17.33
CA ALA A 191 -9.38 -9.29 18.39
C ALA A 191 -10.16 -8.02 18.72
N LEU A 192 -10.63 -7.28 17.70
CA LEU A 192 -11.48 -6.09 17.89
C LEU A 192 -12.83 -6.44 18.52
N LYS A 193 -13.51 -7.47 18.02
CA LYS A 193 -14.78 -7.95 18.58
C LYS A 193 -14.61 -8.37 20.05
N SER A 194 -13.56 -9.10 20.36
CA SER A 194 -13.26 -9.58 21.72
C SER A 194 -12.95 -8.43 22.68
N ALA A 195 -12.16 -7.45 22.25
CA ALA A 195 -11.87 -6.26 23.06
C ALA A 195 -13.14 -5.44 23.35
N HIS A 196 -13.99 -5.27 22.33
CA HIS A 196 -15.27 -4.58 22.49
C HIS A 196 -16.20 -5.31 23.46
N GLN A 197 -16.31 -6.63 23.35
CA GLN A 197 -17.14 -7.45 24.25
C GLN A 197 -16.62 -7.42 25.70
N ARG A 198 -15.30 -7.49 25.89
CA ARG A 198 -14.68 -7.49 27.23
C ARG A 198 -14.86 -6.17 27.96
N THR A 199 -14.66 -5.05 27.26
CA THR A 199 -14.62 -3.72 27.90
C THR A 199 -15.94 -2.96 27.79
N GLY A 200 -16.79 -3.28 26.83
CA GLY A 200 -17.94 -2.46 26.46
C GLY A 200 -17.56 -1.14 25.76
N LEU A 201 -16.29 -0.94 25.40
CA LEU A 201 -15.78 0.23 24.67
C LEU A 201 -15.33 -0.18 23.26
N PRO A 202 -15.14 0.76 22.32
CA PRO A 202 -14.58 0.43 21.02
C PRO A 202 -13.18 -0.20 21.14
N GLY A 203 -12.92 -1.29 20.42
CA GLY A 203 -11.59 -1.91 20.36
C GLY A 203 -10.57 -0.97 19.73
N LEU A 204 -9.42 -0.77 20.38
CA LEU A 204 -8.38 0.13 19.90
C LEU A 204 -7.45 -0.53 18.86
N ILE A 205 -7.33 0.09 17.69
CA ILE A 205 -6.22 -0.08 16.75
C ILE A 205 -5.21 1.05 17.01
N ALA A 206 -4.13 0.77 17.72
CA ALA A 206 -3.12 1.77 18.06
C ALA A 206 -2.11 1.91 16.92
N GLU A 207 -1.91 3.13 16.42
CA GLU A 207 -1.08 3.39 15.24
C GLU A 207 0.36 3.76 15.60
N VAL A 208 1.30 2.93 15.14
CA VAL A 208 2.75 3.13 15.20
C VAL A 208 3.18 4.01 14.02
N LYS A 209 3.40 5.31 14.29
CA LYS A 209 3.67 6.32 13.27
C LYS A 209 4.80 7.27 13.67
N LYS A 210 5.77 7.47 12.78
CA LYS A 210 6.91 8.39 13.01
C LYS A 210 6.59 9.82 12.59
N ALA A 211 6.00 9.99 11.41
CA ALA A 211 5.69 11.30 10.84
C ALA A 211 4.36 11.28 10.08
N SER A 212 3.85 12.46 9.74
CA SER A 212 2.77 12.62 8.77
C SER A 212 3.00 13.83 7.88
N PRO A 213 2.43 13.87 6.65
CA PRO A 213 2.51 15.05 5.78
C PRO A 213 1.97 16.33 6.43
N SER A 214 0.95 16.19 7.27
CA SER A 214 0.26 17.32 7.91
C SER A 214 0.96 17.86 9.17
N ARG A 215 1.75 17.04 9.87
CA ARG A 215 2.36 17.39 11.17
C ARG A 215 3.88 17.29 11.20
N GLY A 216 4.51 16.80 10.14
CA GLY A 216 5.95 16.53 10.11
C GLY A 216 6.30 15.35 11.04
N ILE A 217 7.47 15.43 11.70
CA ILE A 217 7.91 14.40 12.63
C ILE A 217 7.10 14.52 13.93
N LEU A 218 6.45 13.43 14.32
CA LEU A 218 5.65 13.33 15.54
C LEU A 218 6.47 12.82 16.72
N ARG A 219 7.47 11.97 16.45
CA ARG A 219 8.38 11.40 17.45
C ARG A 219 9.77 11.26 16.85
N GLU A 220 10.73 12.01 17.39
CA GLU A 220 12.13 11.96 16.94
C GLU A 220 12.78 10.62 17.32
N ASP A 221 12.64 10.23 18.59
CA ASP A 221 13.09 8.94 19.10
C ASP A 221 12.04 7.85 18.85
N PHE A 222 12.22 7.13 17.76
CA PHE A 222 11.24 6.20 17.22
C PHE A 222 11.80 4.78 17.18
N ASP A 223 11.50 4.01 18.24
CA ASP A 223 11.62 2.56 18.24
C ASP A 223 10.22 1.95 18.01
N PRO A 224 9.96 1.34 16.83
CA PRO A 224 8.65 0.77 16.51
C PRO A 224 8.28 -0.41 17.42
N VAL A 225 9.26 -1.19 17.89
CA VAL A 225 9.05 -2.36 18.74
C VAL A 225 8.68 -1.94 20.15
N GLU A 226 9.41 -1.00 20.74
CA GLU A 226 9.09 -0.50 22.08
C GLU A 226 7.71 0.16 22.12
N ILE A 227 7.38 0.95 21.09
CA ILE A 227 6.06 1.58 20.96
C ILE A 227 4.96 0.51 20.85
N ALA A 228 5.14 -0.50 20.00
CA ALA A 228 4.19 -1.59 19.83
C ALA A 228 3.94 -2.37 21.13
N GLN A 229 5.02 -2.71 21.86
CA GLN A 229 4.92 -3.37 23.16
C GLN A 229 4.23 -2.48 24.21
N SER A 230 4.47 -1.17 24.17
CA SER A 230 3.79 -0.21 25.04
C SER A 230 2.29 -0.15 24.75
N TYR A 231 1.89 -0.18 23.48
CA TYR A 231 0.47 -0.19 23.10
C TYR A 231 -0.23 -1.49 23.48
N GLU A 232 0.42 -2.64 23.27
CA GLU A 232 -0.10 -3.93 23.71
C GLU A 232 -0.34 -3.96 25.23
N LYS A 233 0.65 -3.52 26.02
CA LYS A 233 0.52 -3.42 27.48
C LYS A 233 -0.57 -2.44 27.91
N GLY A 234 -0.84 -1.41 27.12
CA GLY A 234 -1.92 -0.44 27.36
C GLY A 234 -3.31 -0.92 26.92
N GLY A 235 -3.44 -2.16 26.44
CA GLY A 235 -4.73 -2.75 26.08
C GLY A 235 -5.16 -2.52 24.62
N ALA A 236 -4.24 -2.13 23.72
CA ALA A 236 -4.53 -2.09 22.30
C ALA A 236 -4.97 -3.48 21.79
N ALA A 237 -6.09 -3.53 21.09
CA ALA A 237 -6.61 -4.78 20.53
C ALA A 237 -5.84 -5.20 19.27
N CYS A 238 -5.44 -4.22 18.47
CA CYS A 238 -4.66 -4.38 17.25
C CYS A 238 -3.66 -3.23 17.11
N LEU A 239 -2.68 -3.39 16.24
CA LEU A 239 -1.74 -2.32 15.88
C LEU A 239 -1.87 -1.96 14.41
N SER A 240 -1.72 -0.67 14.09
CA SER A 240 -1.59 -0.16 12.73
C SER A 240 -0.15 0.31 12.53
N VAL A 241 0.56 -0.21 11.54
CA VAL A 241 1.96 0.15 11.29
C VAL A 241 2.05 0.85 9.93
N LEU A 242 2.53 2.09 9.93
CA LEU A 242 2.79 2.83 8.70
C LEU A 242 4.01 2.23 7.99
N THR A 243 3.83 1.84 6.73
CA THR A 243 4.91 1.29 5.90
C THR A 243 5.40 2.23 4.80
N ASP A 244 4.68 3.33 4.54
CA ASP A 244 5.08 4.32 3.55
C ASP A 244 6.32 5.12 4.00
N GLU A 245 7.42 4.97 3.27
CA GLU A 245 8.70 5.58 3.61
C GLU A 245 8.71 7.10 3.36
N LYS A 246 8.21 7.55 2.20
CA LYS A 246 8.40 8.92 1.73
C LYS A 246 7.60 9.94 2.55
N TYR A 247 6.34 9.66 2.82
CA TYR A 247 5.40 10.61 3.40
C TYR A 247 5.19 10.41 4.91
N PHE A 248 5.34 9.17 5.39
CA PHE A 248 5.11 8.84 6.81
C PHE A 248 6.39 8.43 7.55
N LYS A 249 7.53 8.29 6.85
CA LYS A 249 8.78 7.75 7.40
C LYS A 249 8.60 6.38 8.06
N GLY A 250 7.65 5.61 7.53
CA GLY A 250 7.39 4.22 7.88
C GLY A 250 8.36 3.28 7.17
N SER A 251 8.18 1.98 7.35
CA SER A 251 8.84 0.95 6.54
C SER A 251 8.18 -0.41 6.73
N PHE A 252 8.32 -1.29 5.74
CA PHE A 252 7.93 -2.69 5.88
C PHE A 252 8.81 -3.44 6.88
N GLU A 253 10.04 -2.97 7.11
CA GLU A 253 10.97 -3.48 8.11
C GLU A 253 10.47 -3.20 9.53
N ASN A 254 9.84 -2.05 9.79
CA ASN A 254 9.21 -1.76 11.08
C ASN A 254 8.08 -2.75 11.38
N LEU A 255 7.23 -3.03 10.39
CA LEU A 255 6.15 -4.02 10.49
C LEU A 255 6.70 -5.41 10.81
N GLN A 256 7.75 -5.83 10.10
CA GLN A 256 8.40 -7.12 10.33
C GLN A 256 9.04 -7.20 11.72
N ALA A 257 9.77 -6.16 12.13
CA ALA A 257 10.41 -6.11 13.44
C ALA A 257 9.38 -6.25 14.57
N ILE A 258 8.23 -5.55 14.47
CA ILE A 258 7.13 -5.68 15.45
C ILE A 258 6.56 -7.10 15.45
N SER A 259 6.34 -7.69 14.28
CA SER A 259 5.81 -9.06 14.15
C SER A 259 6.73 -10.10 14.83
N GLU A 260 8.05 -9.93 14.66
CA GLU A 260 9.08 -10.83 15.19
C GLU A 260 9.38 -10.59 16.68
N ALA A 261 9.08 -9.40 17.21
CA ALA A 261 9.36 -9.02 18.60
C ALA A 261 8.44 -9.65 19.65
N GLY A 262 7.54 -10.56 19.26
CA GLY A 262 6.71 -11.33 20.19
C GLY A 262 5.41 -10.66 20.63
N VAL A 263 5.13 -9.44 20.17
CA VAL A 263 3.82 -8.77 20.29
C VAL A 263 2.74 -9.71 19.77
N LYS A 264 1.61 -9.83 20.47
CA LYS A 264 0.46 -10.70 20.16
C LYS A 264 -0.67 -9.98 19.46
N CYS A 265 -0.79 -8.66 19.61
CA CYS A 265 -1.75 -7.85 18.84
C CYS A 265 -1.63 -8.15 17.32
N PRO A 266 -2.75 -8.36 16.62
CA PRO A 266 -2.74 -8.44 15.15
C PRO A 266 -2.27 -7.12 14.51
N LEU A 267 -1.57 -7.23 13.38
CA LEU A 267 -0.92 -6.10 12.71
C LEU A 267 -1.62 -5.70 11.41
N LEU A 268 -2.06 -4.45 11.31
CA LEU A 268 -2.50 -3.81 10.08
C LEU A 268 -1.30 -3.17 9.37
N CYS A 269 -1.08 -3.56 8.12
CA CYS A 269 -0.20 -2.85 7.20
C CYS A 269 -0.93 -1.59 6.68
N LYS A 270 -0.65 -0.44 7.28
CA LYS A 270 -1.23 0.85 6.86
C LYS A 270 -0.38 1.42 5.73
N GLU A 271 -0.82 1.14 4.51
CA GLU A 271 -0.14 1.45 3.26
C GLU A 271 -1.14 1.89 2.19
N PHE A 272 -0.68 2.63 1.18
CA PHE A 272 -1.44 2.92 -0.02
C PHE A 272 -1.38 1.70 -0.96
N ILE A 273 -2.25 0.72 -0.74
CA ILE A 273 -2.32 -0.49 -1.58
C ILE A 273 -2.95 -0.12 -2.94
N VAL A 274 -2.15 -0.19 -4.00
CA VAL A 274 -2.59 0.00 -5.39
C VAL A 274 -2.46 -1.28 -6.21
N GLU A 275 -1.65 -2.24 -5.77
CA GLU A 275 -1.42 -3.49 -6.49
C GLU A 275 -1.41 -4.71 -5.57
N ALA A 276 -1.90 -5.84 -6.10
CA ALA A 276 -1.95 -7.11 -5.39
C ALA A 276 -0.58 -7.57 -4.86
N TRP A 277 0.52 -7.24 -5.55
CA TRP A 277 1.87 -7.56 -5.08
C TRP A 277 2.14 -7.05 -3.66
N GLN A 278 1.65 -5.85 -3.32
CA GLN A 278 1.84 -5.26 -1.99
C GLN A 278 1.17 -6.11 -0.89
N ILE A 279 0.07 -6.79 -1.20
CA ILE A 279 -0.64 -7.67 -0.26
C ILE A 279 0.23 -8.88 0.10
N TYR A 280 0.83 -9.53 -0.90
CA TYR A 280 1.78 -10.63 -0.68
C TYR A 280 3.02 -10.15 0.07
N TYR A 281 3.49 -8.94 -0.26
CA TYR A 281 4.65 -8.35 0.41
C TYR A 281 4.35 -8.06 1.89
N ALA A 282 3.22 -7.43 2.19
CA ALA A 282 2.74 -7.17 3.55
C ALA A 282 2.61 -8.46 4.35
N ARG A 283 1.99 -9.51 3.79
CA ARG A 283 1.91 -10.82 4.47
C ARG A 283 3.29 -11.42 4.73
N SER A 284 4.23 -11.31 3.77
CA SER A 284 5.61 -11.77 3.96
C SER A 284 6.36 -11.05 5.09
N LYS A 285 5.86 -9.88 5.49
CA LYS A 285 6.37 -9.03 6.58
C LYS A 285 5.55 -9.17 7.86
N GLY A 286 4.59 -10.10 7.92
CA GLY A 286 3.81 -10.41 9.11
C GLY A 286 2.52 -9.58 9.28
N ALA A 287 2.02 -8.91 8.24
CA ALA A 287 0.72 -8.22 8.29
C ALA A 287 -0.44 -9.20 8.42
N ASP A 288 -1.33 -9.00 9.39
CA ASP A 288 -2.56 -9.77 9.58
C ASP A 288 -3.78 -9.11 8.92
N ALA A 289 -3.67 -7.81 8.65
CA ALA A 289 -4.65 -7.04 7.90
C ALA A 289 -3.97 -6.04 6.95
N ILE A 290 -4.69 -5.62 5.92
CA ILE A 290 -4.27 -4.54 5.00
C ILE A 290 -5.35 -3.47 4.86
N LEU A 291 -4.93 -2.27 4.49
CA LEU A 291 -5.81 -1.14 4.19
C LEU A 291 -6.17 -1.10 2.69
N LEU A 292 -7.44 -0.93 2.37
CA LEU A 292 -7.93 -0.61 1.02
C LEU A 292 -8.68 0.73 1.07
N ILE A 293 -8.36 1.66 0.18
CA ILE A 293 -8.94 3.01 0.21
C ILE A 293 -9.95 3.15 -0.95
N ALA A 294 -11.23 3.32 -0.63
CA ALA A 294 -12.31 3.38 -1.62
C ALA A 294 -12.23 4.60 -2.55
N SER A 295 -11.62 5.69 -2.07
CA SER A 295 -11.35 6.90 -2.85
C SER A 295 -10.27 6.70 -3.93
N VAL A 296 -9.49 5.62 -3.85
CA VAL A 296 -8.37 5.28 -4.76
C VAL A 296 -8.70 4.06 -5.63
N LEU A 297 -9.38 3.07 -5.06
CA LEU A 297 -9.57 1.77 -5.68
C LEU A 297 -10.96 1.61 -6.32
N PRO A 298 -11.03 1.16 -7.58
CA PRO A 298 -12.27 0.69 -8.20
C PRO A 298 -12.86 -0.51 -7.48
N ASP A 299 -14.19 -0.68 -7.58
CA ASP A 299 -14.89 -1.79 -6.89
C ASP A 299 -14.36 -3.17 -7.31
N LEU A 300 -13.94 -3.30 -8.57
CA LEU A 300 -13.34 -4.54 -9.08
C LEU A 300 -12.00 -4.85 -8.41
N ASP A 301 -11.19 -3.83 -8.16
CA ASP A 301 -9.89 -3.98 -7.48
C ASP A 301 -10.11 -4.30 -6.01
N ILE A 302 -11.04 -3.63 -5.33
CA ILE A 302 -11.41 -3.95 -3.93
C ILE A 302 -11.89 -5.40 -3.84
N LYS A 303 -12.81 -5.83 -4.72
CA LYS A 303 -13.29 -7.23 -4.78
C LYS A 303 -12.15 -8.21 -4.98
N TYR A 304 -11.23 -7.91 -5.89
CA TYR A 304 -10.10 -8.77 -6.20
C TYR A 304 -9.12 -8.86 -5.02
N MET A 305 -8.80 -7.74 -4.39
CA MET A 305 -7.89 -7.66 -3.25
C MET A 305 -8.46 -8.32 -2.00
N ILE A 306 -9.77 -8.20 -1.74
CA ILE A 306 -10.46 -8.94 -0.68
C ILE A 306 -10.33 -10.45 -0.90
N LYS A 307 -10.52 -10.94 -2.13
CA LYS A 307 -10.34 -12.37 -2.43
C LYS A 307 -8.92 -12.84 -2.16
N ILE A 308 -7.90 -12.05 -2.51
CA ILE A 308 -6.50 -12.38 -2.19
C ILE A 308 -6.30 -12.43 -0.67
N CYS A 309 -6.80 -11.45 0.07
CA CYS A 309 -6.66 -11.43 1.52
C CYS A 309 -7.33 -12.64 2.17
N LYS A 310 -8.53 -13.04 1.70
CA LYS A 310 -9.20 -14.27 2.13
C LYS A 310 -8.38 -15.53 1.87
N ILE A 311 -7.73 -15.64 0.70
CA ILE A 311 -6.82 -16.76 0.39
C ILE A 311 -5.61 -16.78 1.34
N LEU A 312 -5.10 -15.60 1.71
CA LEU A 312 -3.97 -15.44 2.62
C LEU A 312 -4.38 -15.47 4.12
N GLY A 313 -5.68 -15.57 4.42
CA GLY A 313 -6.24 -15.50 5.78
C GLY A 313 -6.19 -14.12 6.44
N MET A 314 -5.90 -13.05 5.69
CA MET A 314 -5.81 -11.69 6.22
C MET A 314 -7.16 -10.97 6.21
N ALA A 315 -7.34 -10.05 7.16
CA ALA A 315 -8.46 -9.12 7.15
C ALA A 315 -8.21 -7.92 6.20
N THR A 316 -9.29 -7.26 5.79
CA THR A 316 -9.23 -6.04 4.96
C THR A 316 -10.02 -4.93 5.64
N LEU A 317 -9.33 -3.85 6.02
CA LEU A 317 -9.96 -2.61 6.44
C LEU A 317 -10.23 -1.76 5.19
N VAL A 318 -11.50 -1.61 4.82
CA VAL A 318 -11.88 -0.77 3.66
C VAL A 318 -12.24 0.63 4.15
N GLU A 319 -11.40 1.61 3.84
CA GLU A 319 -11.52 3.01 4.27
C GLU A 319 -12.43 3.80 3.32
N VAL A 320 -13.39 4.52 3.89
CA VAL A 320 -14.36 5.41 3.21
C VAL A 320 -14.39 6.78 3.87
N HIS A 321 -14.76 7.80 3.09
CA HIS A 321 -14.81 9.21 3.53
C HIS A 321 -16.19 9.85 3.34
N ASP A 322 -16.98 9.35 2.40
CA ASP A 322 -18.28 9.94 2.05
C ASP A 322 -19.35 8.88 1.77
N GLU A 323 -20.58 9.35 1.59
CA GLU A 323 -21.75 8.54 1.31
C GLU A 323 -21.59 7.66 0.08
N ARG A 324 -20.98 8.17 -0.99
CA ARG A 324 -20.86 7.46 -2.26
C ARG A 324 -19.86 6.33 -2.14
N GLU A 325 -18.74 6.56 -1.45
CA GLU A 325 -17.76 5.55 -1.11
C GLU A 325 -18.38 4.46 -0.22
N MET A 326 -19.14 4.85 0.80
CA MET A 326 -19.86 3.90 1.66
C MET A 326 -20.85 3.04 0.85
N ASP A 327 -21.66 3.65 -0.01
CA ASP A 327 -22.65 2.93 -0.84
C ASP A 327 -21.96 1.91 -1.77
N ARG A 328 -20.83 2.29 -2.37
CA ARG A 328 -20.01 1.37 -3.19
C ARG A 328 -19.49 0.20 -2.37
N VAL A 329 -18.89 0.48 -1.20
CA VAL A 329 -18.28 -0.55 -0.35
C VAL A 329 -19.34 -1.49 0.21
N LEU A 330 -20.52 -0.99 0.60
CA LEU A 330 -21.64 -1.83 1.07
C LEU A 330 -22.19 -2.74 -0.04
N ALA A 331 -22.06 -2.38 -1.32
CA ALA A 331 -22.45 -3.24 -2.43
C ALA A 331 -21.43 -4.36 -2.73
N ILE A 332 -20.26 -4.37 -2.07
CA ILE A 332 -19.22 -5.38 -2.26
C ILE A 332 -19.42 -6.53 -1.27
N GLU A 333 -19.52 -7.75 -1.80
CA GLU A 333 -19.59 -8.95 -0.95
C GLU A 333 -18.28 -9.25 -0.24
N GLY A 334 -18.38 -9.65 1.02
CA GLY A 334 -17.24 -10.10 1.81
C GLY A 334 -16.40 -8.99 2.44
N VAL A 335 -16.93 -7.77 2.48
CA VAL A 335 -16.43 -6.69 3.34
C VAL A 335 -16.96 -6.94 4.75
N ASP A 336 -16.06 -7.18 5.69
CA ASP A 336 -16.41 -7.47 7.09
C ASP A 336 -15.93 -6.35 8.05
N LEU A 337 -15.12 -5.42 7.55
CA LEU A 337 -14.48 -4.33 8.31
C LEU A 337 -14.41 -3.05 7.46
N ILE A 338 -15.06 -1.98 7.91
CA ILE A 338 -15.07 -0.66 7.24
C ILE A 338 -14.46 0.38 8.18
N GLY A 339 -13.55 1.19 7.64
CA GLY A 339 -12.98 2.36 8.32
C GLY A 339 -13.64 3.64 7.83
N ILE A 340 -14.16 4.47 8.74
CA ILE A 340 -14.66 5.80 8.40
C ILE A 340 -13.59 6.81 8.77
N ASN A 341 -12.98 7.42 7.76
CA ASN A 341 -11.94 8.43 7.97
C ASN A 341 -12.55 9.83 8.05
N ASN A 342 -12.56 10.37 9.26
CA ASN A 342 -13.12 11.70 9.54
C ASN A 342 -12.24 12.85 9.01
N ARG A 343 -11.08 12.56 8.42
CA ARG A 343 -10.19 13.56 7.82
C ARG A 343 -10.45 13.69 6.33
N ASN A 344 -10.78 14.90 5.89
CA ASN A 344 -10.79 15.21 4.47
C ASN A 344 -9.34 15.24 3.94
N LEU A 345 -9.03 14.44 2.92
CA LEU A 345 -7.66 14.32 2.38
C LEU A 345 -7.28 15.44 1.40
N GLU A 346 -8.23 16.30 1.02
CA GLU A 346 -8.00 17.51 0.23
C GLU A 346 -7.73 18.73 1.12
N THR A 347 -8.49 18.90 2.21
CA THR A 347 -8.39 20.07 3.11
C THR A 347 -7.66 19.79 4.42
N PHE A 348 -7.45 18.52 4.78
CA PHE A 348 -6.97 18.04 6.09
C PHE A 348 -7.86 18.39 7.29
N GLU A 349 -9.00 19.01 7.07
CA GLU A 349 -10.01 19.24 8.11
C GLU A 349 -10.52 17.92 8.64
N VAL A 350 -10.83 17.89 9.94
CA VAL A 350 -11.28 16.68 10.64
C VAL A 350 -12.64 16.97 11.25
N ASP A 351 -13.63 16.15 10.90
CA ASP A 351 -14.98 16.24 11.44
C ASP A 351 -15.49 14.85 11.81
N ILE A 352 -15.52 14.55 13.11
CA ILE A 352 -16.03 13.28 13.64
C ILE A 352 -17.54 13.10 13.37
N GLY A 353 -18.27 14.17 13.05
CA GLY A 353 -19.67 14.14 12.64
C GLY A 353 -19.91 13.34 11.35
N ILE A 354 -18.89 13.18 10.50
CA ILE A 354 -18.94 12.32 9.30
C ILE A 354 -19.28 10.88 9.69
N THR A 355 -18.66 10.35 10.75
CA THR A 355 -18.96 9.00 11.25
C THR A 355 -20.44 8.84 11.55
N LYS A 356 -21.04 9.78 12.30
CA LYS A 356 -22.45 9.74 12.63
C LYS A 356 -23.32 9.81 11.38
N LYS A 357 -23.03 10.75 10.48
CA LYS A 357 -23.75 10.94 9.21
C LYS A 357 -23.78 9.68 8.35
N LEU A 358 -22.67 8.95 8.25
CA LEU A 358 -22.56 7.73 7.43
C LEU A 358 -23.22 6.51 8.07
N LEU A 359 -23.37 6.49 9.39
CA LEU A 359 -24.01 5.40 10.14
C LEU A 359 -25.50 5.61 10.39
N GLU A 360 -26.04 6.79 10.06
CA GLU A 360 -27.47 7.07 10.14
C GLU A 360 -28.26 6.46 8.96
N GLY A 361 -29.53 6.16 9.21
CA GLY A 361 -30.47 5.65 8.20
C GLY A 361 -30.11 4.27 7.63
N GLU A 362 -30.38 4.11 6.32
CA GLU A 362 -30.29 2.83 5.61
C GLU A 362 -28.88 2.22 5.62
N ARG A 363 -27.83 3.05 5.52
CA ARG A 363 -26.43 2.58 5.56
C ARG A 363 -26.11 1.89 6.88
N GLY A 364 -26.49 2.51 8.00
CA GLY A 364 -26.34 1.91 9.32
C GLY A 364 -27.14 0.62 9.48
N GLU A 365 -28.34 0.56 8.92
CA GLU A 365 -29.17 -0.66 8.91
C GLU A 365 -28.50 -1.79 8.12
N MET A 366 -28.00 -1.51 6.92
CA MET A 366 -27.26 -2.48 6.11
C MET A 366 -25.99 -2.98 6.81
N ILE A 367 -25.21 -2.08 7.43
CA ILE A 367 -24.01 -2.43 8.21
C ILE A 367 -24.38 -3.42 9.32
N ARG A 368 -25.46 -3.15 10.07
CA ARG A 368 -25.93 -4.03 11.15
C ARG A 368 -26.43 -5.38 10.61
N GLN A 369 -27.19 -5.38 9.52
CA GLN A 369 -27.72 -6.61 8.91
C GLN A 369 -26.61 -7.53 8.38
N LYS A 370 -25.52 -6.93 7.88
CA LYS A 370 -24.35 -7.66 7.36
C LYS A 370 -23.30 -8.01 8.43
N ASP A 371 -23.52 -7.63 9.69
CA ASP A 371 -22.54 -7.73 10.79
C ASP A 371 -21.15 -7.14 10.46
N ILE A 372 -21.14 -6.03 9.72
CA ILE A 372 -19.89 -5.33 9.38
C ILE A 372 -19.40 -4.55 10.60
N LEU A 373 -18.13 -4.75 10.97
CA LEU A 373 -17.50 -3.99 12.03
C LEU A 373 -17.05 -2.63 11.50
N VAL A 374 -17.44 -1.54 12.19
CA VAL A 374 -17.05 -0.18 11.83
C VAL A 374 -15.93 0.31 12.73
N VAL A 375 -14.89 0.86 12.11
CA VAL A 375 -13.76 1.54 12.73
C VAL A 375 -13.89 3.04 12.52
N GLY A 376 -13.91 3.83 13.60
CA GLY A 376 -13.79 5.29 13.51
C GLY A 376 -12.32 5.70 13.43
N GLU A 377 -11.95 6.50 12.42
CA GLU A 377 -10.57 6.94 12.19
C GLU A 377 -10.44 8.46 12.16
N SER A 378 -9.29 8.97 12.60
CA SER A 378 -8.96 10.40 12.69
C SER A 378 -9.84 11.20 13.66
N GLY A 379 -9.25 12.20 14.32
CA GLY A 379 -10.01 13.17 15.13
C GLY A 379 -10.37 12.75 16.55
N LEU A 380 -9.84 11.62 17.04
CA LEU A 380 -10.15 11.07 18.35
C LEU A 380 -9.02 11.42 19.34
N PHE A 381 -9.28 12.38 20.22
CA PHE A 381 -8.30 12.92 21.17
C PHE A 381 -8.73 12.76 22.63
N THR A 382 -10.04 12.72 22.90
CA THR A 382 -10.58 12.67 24.27
C THR A 382 -11.59 11.54 24.46
N PRO A 383 -11.92 11.20 25.73
CA PRO A 383 -12.97 10.22 26.03
C PRO A 383 -14.34 10.60 25.46
N GLU A 384 -14.64 11.89 25.36
CA GLU A 384 -15.88 12.39 24.77
C GLU A 384 -15.94 12.10 23.27
N ASP A 385 -14.82 12.20 22.55
CA ASP A 385 -14.74 11.82 21.14
C ASP A 385 -15.03 10.32 20.95
N ILE A 386 -14.48 9.48 21.83
CA ILE A 386 -14.71 8.02 21.82
C ILE A 386 -16.18 7.71 22.10
N ALA A 387 -16.77 8.35 23.11
CA ALA A 387 -18.18 8.19 23.45
C ALA A 387 -19.08 8.60 22.28
N PHE A 388 -18.78 9.73 21.63
CA PHE A 388 -19.53 10.22 20.49
C PHE A 388 -19.57 9.22 19.33
N VAL A 389 -18.43 8.66 18.92
CA VAL A 389 -18.40 7.67 17.83
C VAL A 389 -19.00 6.33 18.26
N GLN A 390 -18.82 5.94 19.52
CA GLN A 390 -19.44 4.74 20.08
C GLN A 390 -20.97 4.81 20.03
N GLU A 391 -21.55 5.95 20.43
CA GLU A 391 -23.00 6.21 20.35
C GLU A 391 -23.53 6.16 18.91
N ALA A 392 -22.70 6.53 17.92
CA ALA A 392 -23.03 6.37 16.50
C ALA A 392 -23.02 4.90 16.02
N GLY A 393 -22.52 3.97 16.84
CA GLY A 393 -22.47 2.53 16.53
C GLY A 393 -21.09 2.00 16.15
N VAL A 394 -20.04 2.80 16.31
CA VAL A 394 -18.65 2.37 16.09
C VAL A 394 -18.22 1.37 17.16
N LYS A 395 -17.60 0.25 16.74
CA LYS A 395 -17.13 -0.83 17.62
C LYS A 395 -15.61 -0.93 17.73
N ALA A 396 -14.88 -0.17 16.93
CA ALA A 396 -13.43 -0.05 17.02
C ALA A 396 -12.97 1.35 16.61
N VAL A 397 -11.78 1.76 17.05
CA VAL A 397 -11.22 3.07 16.69
C VAL A 397 -9.76 2.92 16.28
N LEU A 398 -9.32 3.68 15.28
CA LEU A 398 -7.92 3.76 14.88
C LEU A 398 -7.33 5.10 15.30
N VAL A 399 -6.34 5.05 16.19
CA VAL A 399 -5.81 6.25 16.84
C VAL A 399 -4.28 6.23 16.84
N GLY A 400 -3.68 7.34 16.40
CA GLY A 400 -2.23 7.51 16.35
C GLY A 400 -1.75 8.84 16.92
N GLU A 401 -2.23 9.96 16.38
CA GLU A 401 -1.67 11.29 16.70
C GLU A 401 -1.76 11.65 18.19
N SER A 402 -2.86 11.31 18.88
CA SER A 402 -3.03 11.58 20.31
C SER A 402 -2.12 10.71 21.18
N LEU A 403 -1.78 9.49 20.73
CA LEU A 403 -0.99 8.52 21.47
C LEU A 403 0.52 8.76 21.30
N VAL A 404 0.99 8.96 20.07
CA VAL A 404 2.43 9.07 19.74
C VAL A 404 3.09 10.29 20.41
N LYS A 405 2.32 11.36 20.66
CA LYS A 405 2.80 12.58 21.33
C LYS A 405 3.06 12.41 22.83
N GLN A 406 2.57 11.33 23.44
CA GLN A 406 2.80 11.07 24.85
C GLN A 406 4.20 10.48 25.06
N SER A 407 4.86 10.87 26.16
CA SER A 407 6.15 10.30 26.53
C SER A 407 6.05 8.79 26.75
N ASP A 408 4.97 8.36 27.42
CA ASP A 408 4.55 6.98 27.62
C ASP A 408 3.28 6.70 26.77
N PRO A 409 3.43 6.03 25.62
CA PRO A 409 2.30 5.76 24.71
C PRO A 409 1.21 4.89 25.35
N GLY A 410 1.56 4.04 26.33
CA GLY A 410 0.59 3.21 27.06
C GLY A 410 -0.34 4.04 27.94
N LYS A 411 0.21 5.01 28.68
CA LYS A 411 -0.62 5.96 29.47
C LYS A 411 -1.52 6.84 28.60
N GLY A 412 -1.11 7.11 27.37
CA GLY A 412 -1.93 7.81 26.39
C GLY A 412 -3.25 7.09 26.10
N ILE A 413 -3.26 5.75 26.15
CA ILE A 413 -4.47 4.95 25.93
C ILE A 413 -5.45 5.15 27.09
N SER A 414 -4.99 5.06 28.34
CA SER A 414 -5.87 5.26 29.49
C SER A 414 -6.47 6.66 29.53
N ALA A 415 -5.70 7.68 29.12
CA ALA A 415 -6.19 9.05 29.01
C ALA A 415 -7.25 9.20 27.90
N LEU A 416 -7.05 8.55 26.75
CA LEU A 416 -8.00 8.57 25.62
C LEU A 416 -9.34 7.94 25.98
N PHE A 417 -9.35 6.84 26.74
CA PHE A 417 -10.57 6.15 27.14
C PHE A 417 -11.12 6.60 28.50
N GLY A 418 -10.40 7.47 29.22
CA GLY A 418 -10.76 7.93 30.55
C GLY A 418 -10.65 6.87 31.65
N ARG A 419 -10.13 5.68 31.33
CA ARG A 419 -9.93 4.55 32.24
C ARG A 419 -8.94 3.55 31.66
N ASP A 420 -8.46 2.62 32.47
CA ASP A 420 -7.64 1.50 32.00
C ASP A 420 -8.47 0.49 31.20
N ILE A 421 -7.91 -0.02 30.10
CA ILE A 421 -8.52 -1.03 29.23
C ILE A 421 -7.62 -2.27 29.03
N ALA A 422 -6.49 -2.33 29.74
CA ALA A 422 -5.50 -3.40 29.65
C ALA A 422 -5.92 -4.73 30.32
N GLU A 423 -7.00 -4.71 31.12
CA GLU A 423 -7.48 -5.87 31.91
C GLU A 423 -8.33 -6.88 31.14
#